data_AF-A0A1F8QCV1-F1
#
_entry.id   AF-A0A1F8QCV1-F1
#
_cell.length_a   1.000
_cell.length_b   1.000
_cell.length_c   1.000
_cell.angle_alpha   90.00
_cell.angle_beta   90.00
_cell.angle_gamma   90.00
#
_symmetry.space_group_name_H-M   'P 1'
#
loop_
_entity.id
_entity.type
_entity.pdbx_description
1 polymer ?
#
loop_
_entity_poly.entity_id
_entity_poly.type
_entity_poly.pdbx_seq_one_letter_code
_entity_poly.pdbx_strand_id
1 'polypeptide(L)'
;MTLAELENELADPDSLRARIFGGLSHLLKARASSPAFDPYGKQRVLEFNPGVFAMMRLSEQSRAHVLCLHNITAIPQTVEIEKDETIGMGSSRLRDLLSQEEFEFGSKLTLQLSSYQSRWLV
;
A
#
# COMPACT_ATOMS: atom_id res chain seq x y z
N MET A 1 24.25 17.47 13.18
CA MET A 1 24.05 16.04 13.40
C MET A 1 25.28 15.29 12.93
N THR A 2 25.96 14.60 13.82
CA THR A 2 27.09 13.71 13.53
C THR A 2 26.60 12.29 13.23
N LEU A 3 27.48 11.41 12.73
CA LEU A 3 27.13 10.00 12.53
C LEU A 3 26.70 9.33 13.84
N ALA A 4 27.44 9.56 14.93
CA ALA A 4 27.14 8.98 16.24
C ALA A 4 25.78 9.44 16.80
N GLU A 5 25.42 10.72 16.60
CA GLU A 5 24.10 11.22 16.98
C GLU A 5 22.97 10.52 16.21
N LEU A 6 23.16 10.30 14.90
CA LEU A 6 22.18 9.58 14.08
C LEU A 6 22.05 8.11 14.49
N GLU A 7 23.16 7.43 14.73
CA GLU A 7 23.18 6.02 15.15
C GLU A 7 22.46 5.84 16.50
N ASN A 8 22.69 6.76 17.45
CA ASN A 8 21.98 6.76 18.73
C ASN A 8 20.47 6.97 18.56
N GLU A 9 20.05 7.92 17.72
CA GLU A 9 18.62 8.11 17.44
C GLU A 9 18.01 6.88 16.73
N LEU A 10 18.73 6.23 15.82
CA LEU A 10 18.23 5.02 15.14
C LEU A 10 18.16 3.79 16.05
N ALA A 11 18.97 3.76 17.13
CA ALA A 11 18.95 2.69 18.12
C ALA A 11 17.76 2.81 19.10
N ASP A 12 17.20 4.00 19.28
CA ASP A 12 16.00 4.23 20.08
C ASP A 12 14.72 4.04 19.22
N PRO A 13 13.94 2.95 19.44
CA PRO A 13 12.77 2.64 18.62
C PRO A 13 11.64 3.69 18.72
N ASP A 14 11.60 4.48 19.79
CA ASP A 14 10.59 5.52 19.99
C ASP A 14 10.98 6.86 19.34
N SER A 15 12.24 6.98 18.90
CA SER A 15 12.71 8.18 18.22
C SER A 15 11.99 8.40 16.88
N LEU A 16 11.85 9.67 16.49
CA LEU A 16 11.26 10.02 15.20
C LEU A 16 12.02 9.37 14.04
N ARG A 17 13.35 9.32 14.11
CA ARG A 17 14.20 8.78 13.03
C ARG A 17 14.07 7.28 12.90
N ALA A 18 14.08 6.55 14.01
CA ALA A 18 13.90 5.10 13.99
C ALA A 18 12.53 4.74 13.41
N ARG A 19 11.47 5.45 13.82
CA ARG A 19 10.10 5.25 13.30
C ARG A 19 10.01 5.52 11.80
N ILE A 20 10.57 6.65 11.32
CA ILE A 20 10.57 6.98 9.89
C ILE A 20 11.42 5.98 9.09
N PHE A 21 12.64 5.68 9.54
CA PHE A 21 13.55 4.75 8.87
C PHE A 21 12.94 3.35 8.78
N GLY A 22 12.37 2.86 9.87
CA GLY A 22 11.66 1.59 9.93
C GLY A 22 10.48 1.56 8.97
N GLY A 23 9.63 2.59 8.99
CA GLY A 23 8.49 2.71 8.08
C GLY A 23 8.90 2.73 6.60
N LEU A 24 9.90 3.53 6.22
CA LEU A 24 10.40 3.59 4.84
C LEU A 24 11.04 2.26 4.41
N SER A 25 11.82 1.63 5.30
CA SER A 25 12.42 0.32 5.04
C SER A 25 11.36 -0.76 4.83
N HIS A 26 10.28 -0.71 5.60
CA HIS A 26 9.14 -1.61 5.46
C HIS A 26 8.45 -1.45 4.10
N LEU A 27 8.15 -0.20 3.70
CA LEU A 27 7.59 0.10 2.38
C LEU A 27 8.48 -0.42 1.24
N LEU A 28 9.81 -0.25 1.34
CA LEU A 28 10.75 -0.72 0.33
C LEU A 28 10.79 -2.26 0.26
N LYS A 29 10.75 -2.95 1.40
CA LYS A 29 10.68 -4.42 1.45
C LYS A 29 9.39 -4.93 0.83
N ALA A 30 8.24 -4.34 1.17
CA ALA A 30 6.94 -4.69 0.58
C ALA A 30 6.89 -4.42 -0.93
N ARG A 31 7.51 -3.32 -1.38
CA ARG A 31 7.64 -3.01 -2.81
C ARG A 31 8.48 -4.07 -3.53
N ALA A 32 9.60 -4.46 -2.94
CA ALA A 32 10.50 -5.46 -3.51
C ALA A 32 9.90 -6.88 -3.54
N SER A 33 8.95 -7.19 -2.64
CA SER A 33 8.31 -8.50 -2.57
C SER A 33 7.21 -8.74 -3.61
N SER A 34 6.83 -7.75 -4.41
CA SER A 34 5.78 -7.89 -5.42
C SER A 34 6.26 -7.48 -6.82
N PRO A 35 6.21 -8.41 -7.81
CA PRO A 35 6.51 -8.10 -9.20
C PRO A 35 5.63 -7.01 -9.81
N ALA A 36 4.45 -6.73 -9.23
CA ALA A 36 3.55 -5.67 -9.69
C ALA A 36 4.19 -4.25 -9.61
N PHE A 37 5.27 -4.10 -8.85
CA PHE A 37 6.04 -2.86 -8.73
C PHE A 37 7.16 -2.69 -9.76
N ASP A 38 7.18 -3.53 -10.81
CA ASP A 38 8.04 -3.38 -12.00
C ASP A 38 8.13 -1.91 -12.44
N PRO A 39 9.34 -1.33 -12.60
CA PRO A 39 9.51 0.06 -13.00
C PRO A 39 8.93 0.37 -14.39
N TYR A 40 8.82 -0.62 -15.27
CA TYR A 40 8.19 -0.48 -16.60
C TYR A 40 6.74 -0.96 -16.64
N GLY A 41 6.21 -1.40 -15.49
CA GLY A 41 4.83 -1.80 -15.33
C GLY A 41 3.86 -0.65 -15.62
N LYS A 42 2.70 -0.99 -16.18
CA LYS A 42 1.63 -0.01 -16.41
C LYS A 42 1.03 0.44 -15.08
N GLN A 43 0.53 1.67 -15.08
CA GLN A 43 -0.25 2.22 -13.97
C GLN A 43 -1.55 2.82 -14.48
N ARG A 44 -2.60 2.72 -13.68
CA ARG A 44 -3.91 3.35 -13.93
C ARG A 44 -4.40 3.96 -12.64
N VAL A 45 -4.68 5.27 -12.64
CA VAL A 45 -5.34 5.93 -11.51
C VAL A 45 -6.80 5.50 -11.46
N LEU A 46 -7.31 5.25 -10.26
CA LEU A 46 -8.70 4.89 -10.00
C LEU A 46 -9.34 5.97 -9.15
N GLU A 47 -10.59 6.31 -9.45
CA GLU A 47 -11.35 7.32 -8.72
C GLU A 47 -12.38 6.62 -7.82
N PHE A 48 -12.15 6.67 -6.50
CA PHE A 48 -13.10 6.16 -5.51
C PHE A 48 -13.83 7.32 -4.81
N ASN A 49 -13.06 8.17 -4.14
CA ASN A 49 -13.55 9.39 -3.50
C ASN A 49 -12.41 10.44 -3.42
N PRO A 50 -12.71 11.72 -3.14
CA PRO A 50 -11.71 12.79 -3.13
C PRO A 50 -10.63 12.68 -2.05
N GLY A 51 -10.88 11.92 -0.98
CA GLY A 51 -9.97 11.75 0.16
C GLY A 51 -8.99 10.58 -0.01
N VAL A 52 -9.13 9.79 -1.07
CA VAL A 52 -8.28 8.62 -1.33
C VAL A 52 -7.67 8.71 -2.73
N PHE A 53 -6.35 8.79 -2.77
CA PHE A 53 -5.61 8.57 -4.00
C PHE A 53 -5.44 7.07 -4.22
N ALA A 54 -5.95 6.56 -5.34
CA ALA A 54 -5.85 5.15 -5.67
C ALA A 54 -5.22 4.93 -7.05
N MET A 55 -4.44 3.87 -7.14
CA MET A 55 -3.86 3.44 -8.41
C MET A 55 -3.69 1.92 -8.47
N MET A 56 -3.92 1.38 -9.65
CA MET A 56 -3.57 0.00 -9.99
C MET A 56 -2.20 0.00 -10.67
N ARG A 57 -1.29 -0.88 -10.22
CA ARG A 57 -0.08 -1.21 -10.98
C ARG A 57 -0.15 -2.62 -11.54
N LEU A 58 0.40 -2.78 -12.73
CA LEU A 58 0.42 -4.03 -13.50
C LEU A 58 1.83 -4.29 -14.03
N SER A 59 2.38 -5.47 -13.77
CA SER A 59 3.52 -6.00 -14.53
C SER A 59 3.01 -6.97 -15.59
N GLU A 60 3.11 -6.61 -16.87
CA GLU A 60 2.63 -7.46 -17.96
C GLU A 60 3.43 -8.76 -18.06
N GLN A 61 4.74 -8.71 -17.77
CA GLN A 61 5.63 -9.86 -17.81
C GLN A 61 5.24 -10.93 -16.79
N SER A 62 4.93 -10.51 -15.56
CA SER A 62 4.59 -11.43 -14.47
C SER A 62 3.09 -11.66 -14.29
N ARG A 63 2.26 -10.89 -14.99
CA ARG A 63 0.81 -10.79 -14.77
C ARG A 63 0.44 -10.49 -13.31
N ALA A 64 1.34 -9.79 -12.61
CA ALA A 64 1.12 -9.38 -11.23
C ALA A 64 0.43 -8.01 -11.17
N HIS A 65 -0.48 -7.87 -10.22
CA HIS A 65 -1.29 -6.68 -10.00
C HIS A 65 -1.14 -6.23 -8.54
N VAL A 66 -1.25 -4.92 -8.30
CA VAL A 66 -1.40 -4.38 -6.95
C VAL A 66 -2.30 -3.15 -6.99
N LEU A 67 -3.33 -3.15 -6.15
CA LEU A 67 -4.17 -1.98 -5.89
C LEU A 67 -3.59 -1.20 -4.71
N CYS A 68 -3.07 -0.01 -4.98
CA CYS A 68 -2.57 0.90 -3.98
C CYS A 68 -3.65 1.91 -3.60
N LEU A 69 -3.98 1.98 -2.31
CA LEU A 69 -4.93 2.92 -1.74
C LEU A 69 -4.19 3.80 -0.73
N HIS A 70 -4.36 5.11 -0.85
CA HIS A 70 -3.71 6.09 0.02
C HIS A 70 -4.75 7.09 0.53
N ASN A 71 -5.06 7.04 1.82
CA ASN A 71 -5.81 8.12 2.45
C ASN A 71 -4.91 9.36 2.53
N ILE A 72 -5.28 10.44 1.86
CA ILE A 72 -4.50 11.69 1.84
C ILE A 72 -5.00 12.72 2.86
N THR A 73 -5.94 12.32 3.72
CA THR A 73 -6.60 13.19 4.70
C THR A 73 -6.23 12.81 6.13
N ALA A 74 -6.46 13.75 7.05
CA ALA A 74 -6.27 13.56 8.49
C ALA A 74 -7.45 12.83 9.17
N ILE A 75 -8.46 12.39 8.42
CA ILE A 75 -9.65 11.70 8.94
C ILE A 75 -9.81 10.34 8.26
N PRO A 76 -10.49 9.36 8.89
CA PRO A 76 -10.76 8.08 8.24
C PRO A 76 -11.57 8.24 6.95
N GLN A 77 -11.22 7.46 5.93
CA GLN A 77 -11.93 7.39 4.66
C GLN A 77 -12.41 5.97 4.40
N THR A 78 -13.58 5.82 3.78
CA THR A 78 -14.11 4.52 3.37
C THR A 78 -14.06 4.42 1.85
N VAL A 79 -13.54 3.30 1.35
CA VAL A 79 -13.59 2.95 -0.06
C VAL A 79 -14.40 1.69 -0.24
N GLU A 80 -15.13 1.66 -1.34
CA GLU A 80 -15.86 0.50 -1.80
C GLU A 80 -15.19 0.04 -3.10
N ILE A 81 -14.74 -1.21 -3.12
CA ILE A 81 -13.99 -1.78 -4.22
C ILE A 81 -14.87 -2.82 -4.88
N GLU A 82 -15.17 -2.63 -6.15
CA GLU A 82 -15.88 -3.62 -6.96
C GLU A 82 -14.88 -4.51 -7.70
N LYS A 83 -15.27 -5.77 -7.93
CA LYS A 83 -14.38 -6.74 -8.59
C LYS A 83 -13.90 -6.28 -9.97
N ASP A 84 -14.74 -5.54 -10.70
CA ASP A 84 -14.42 -5.02 -12.02
C ASP A 84 -13.34 -3.93 -12.00
N GLU A 85 -13.17 -3.22 -10.88
CA GLU A 85 -12.11 -2.21 -10.71
C GLU A 85 -10.74 -2.86 -10.51
N THR A 86 -10.73 -4.10 -10.02
CA THR A 86 -9.55 -4.95 -9.77
C THR A 86 -9.15 -5.82 -10.95
N ILE A 87 -9.32 -5.34 -12.19
CA ILE A 87 -9.04 -6.08 -13.44
C ILE A 87 -7.79 -6.96 -13.31
N GLY A 88 -7.98 -8.29 -13.39
CA GLY A 88 -6.91 -9.30 -13.35
C GLY A 88 -6.63 -9.92 -11.98
N MET A 89 -7.17 -9.37 -10.89
CA MET A 89 -7.14 -9.98 -9.55
C MET A 89 -8.25 -11.02 -9.44
N GLY A 90 -8.14 -12.14 -10.16
CA GLY A 90 -9.14 -13.22 -10.16
C GLY A 90 -9.33 -13.94 -8.81
N SER A 91 -8.73 -13.43 -7.74
CA SER A 91 -8.72 -14.02 -6.41
C SER A 91 -9.95 -13.59 -5.60
N SER A 92 -10.51 -14.51 -4.81
CA SER A 92 -11.52 -14.21 -3.80
C SER A 92 -10.92 -13.69 -2.49
N ARG A 93 -9.61 -13.48 -2.46
CA ARG A 93 -8.87 -12.97 -1.31
C ARG A 93 -7.87 -11.93 -1.76
N LEU A 94 -7.81 -10.83 -1.02
CA LEU A 94 -6.81 -9.79 -1.18
C LEU A 94 -5.92 -9.76 0.06
N ARG A 95 -4.62 -9.60 -0.13
CA ARG A 95 -3.67 -9.42 0.97
C ARG A 95 -3.04 -8.05 0.90
N ASP A 96 -3.02 -7.34 2.01
CA ASP A 96 -2.28 -6.09 2.14
C ASP A 96 -0.79 -6.39 2.37
N LEU A 97 0.07 -6.02 1.41
CA LEU A 97 1.51 -6.20 1.52
C LEU A 97 2.13 -5.42 2.69
N LEU A 98 1.46 -4.37 3.17
CA LEU A 98 1.99 -3.54 4.25
C LEU A 98 1.66 -4.11 5.63
N SER A 99 0.42 -4.51 5.87
CA SER A 99 0.00 -5.03 7.18
C SER A 99 0.02 -6.57 7.26
N GLN A 100 0.09 -7.25 6.12
CA GLN A 100 -0.16 -8.69 5.96
C GLN A 100 -1.59 -9.12 6.32
N GLU A 101 -2.51 -8.17 6.51
CA GLU A 101 -3.93 -8.44 6.70
C GLU A 101 -4.55 -9.01 5.42
N GLU A 102 -5.41 -10.00 5.57
CA GLU A 102 -6.16 -10.63 4.48
C GLU A 102 -7.62 -10.23 4.52
N PHE A 103 -8.21 -10.02 3.35
CA PHE A 103 -9.60 -9.66 3.16
C PHE A 103 -10.28 -10.66 2.24
N GLU A 104 -11.47 -11.11 2.63
CA GLU A 104 -12.35 -11.85 1.72
C GLU A 104 -12.97 -10.89 0.71
N PHE A 105 -12.89 -11.25 -0.57
CA PHE A 105 -13.36 -10.42 -1.67
C PHE A 105 -14.35 -11.21 -2.53
N GLY A 106 -15.64 -10.93 -2.30
CA GLY A 106 -16.74 -11.46 -3.09
C GLY A 106 -16.96 -10.67 -4.37
N SER A 107 -18.09 -9.98 -4.45
CA SER A 107 -18.39 -9.01 -5.52
C SER A 107 -17.91 -7.60 -5.18
N LYS A 108 -17.89 -7.27 -3.88
CA LYS A 108 -17.57 -5.95 -3.34
C LYS A 108 -16.79 -6.12 -2.04
N LEU A 109 -15.86 -5.21 -1.78
CA LEU A 109 -15.12 -5.11 -0.53
C LEU A 109 -15.20 -3.67 -0.03
N THR A 110 -15.61 -3.48 1.22
CA THR A 110 -15.59 -2.15 1.88
C THR A 110 -14.40 -2.09 2.81
N LEU A 111 -13.51 -1.12 2.62
CA LEU A 111 -12.35 -0.90 3.46
C LEU A 111 -12.40 0.49 4.08
N GLN A 112 -12.11 0.54 5.38
CA GLN A 112 -11.80 1.79 6.05
C GLN A 112 -10.28 1.99 6.09
N LEU A 113 -9.83 3.17 5.68
CA LEU A 113 -8.46 3.63 5.84
C LEU A 113 -8.41 4.66 6.95
N SER A 114 -7.56 4.43 7.94
CA SER A 114 -7.23 5.42 8.98
C SER A 114 -6.53 6.64 8.36
N SER A 115 -6.42 7.73 9.12
CA SER A 115 -5.74 8.95 8.70
C SER A 115 -4.34 8.65 8.15
N TYR A 116 -4.07 9.12 6.94
CA TYR A 116 -2.80 8.88 6.23
C TYR A 116 -2.41 7.40 5.99
N GLN A 117 -3.32 6.46 6.22
CA GLN A 117 -3.05 5.03 6.00
C GLN A 117 -2.90 4.74 4.51
N SER A 118 -1.95 3.86 4.20
CA SER A 118 -1.82 3.24 2.89
C SER A 118 -2.10 1.75 3.00
N ARG A 119 -2.70 1.16 1.96
CA ARG A 119 -2.85 -0.30 1.79
C ARG A 119 -2.46 -0.70 0.39
N TRP A 120 -1.71 -1.80 0.24
CA TRP A 120 -1.26 -2.32 -1.05
C TRP A 120 -1.79 -3.74 -1.24
N LEU A 121 -2.93 -3.86 -1.91
CA LEU A 121 -3.68 -5.11 -2.03
C LEU A 121 -3.21 -5.89 -3.24
N VAL A 122 -2.79 -7.14 -3.03
CA VAL A 122 -2.45 -8.13 -4.07
C VAL A 122 -3.38 -9.33 -4.05
#